data_AF-A0A7W3PFC0-F1
#
_entry.id   AF-A0A7W3PFC0-F1
#
_cell.length_a   1.000
_cell.length_b   1.000
_cell.length_c   1.000
_cell.angle_alpha   90.00
_cell.angle_beta   90.00
_cell.angle_gamma   90.00
#
_symmetry.space_group_name_H-M   'P 1'
#
loop_
_entity.id
_entity.type
_entity.pdbx_description
1 polymer ?
#
loop_
_entity_poly.entity_id
_entity_poly.type
_entity_poly.pdbx_seq_one_letter_code
_entity_poly.pdbx_strand_id
1 'polypeptide(L)'
;MFRRTIVALVSVLALVLTASVPAQAGTARSTSITARAASDTVAKSKSIVLKGKLTYKTDGRWRALSGRVLTVHFDPAGSAGSRKVATIKTTRTGAYTFKTTASKSGSWTVKFGGKKGSLRADTARDSVCVYTAGRWQCPVTADNPDLDCADIGKTVRITGKDYHRLDADNDGWGCDSYS
;
A
#
# COMPACT_ATOMS: atom_id res chain seq x y z
N MET A 1 -17.80 49.25 83.85
CA MET A 1 -18.31 47.88 83.58
C MET A 1 -18.01 47.59 82.11
N PHE A 2 -16.98 46.79 81.84
CA PHE A 2 -16.33 46.68 80.53
C PHE A 2 -17.14 45.79 79.55
N ARG A 3 -17.51 46.34 78.39
CA ARG A 3 -18.15 45.60 77.29
C ARG A 3 -17.05 45.14 76.33
N ARG A 4 -16.76 43.83 76.32
CA ARG A 4 -15.75 43.21 75.44
C ARG A 4 -16.38 42.94 74.07
N THR A 5 -15.87 43.59 73.02
CA THR A 5 -16.25 43.33 71.64
C THR A 5 -15.29 42.28 71.07
N ILE A 6 -15.83 41.13 70.65
CA ILE A 6 -15.10 40.05 69.98
C ILE A 6 -14.96 40.43 68.50
N VAL A 7 -13.73 40.55 68.00
CA VAL A 7 -13.45 40.67 66.56
C VAL A 7 -13.11 39.27 66.05
N ALA A 8 -13.97 38.72 65.20
CA ALA A 8 -13.72 37.46 64.50
C ALA A 8 -12.87 37.72 63.26
N LEU A 9 -11.66 37.18 63.23
CA LEU A 9 -10.78 37.13 62.06
C LEU A 9 -11.26 36.04 61.10
N VAL A 10 -11.84 36.44 59.97
CA VAL A 10 -12.13 35.52 58.85
C VAL A 10 -10.88 35.47 57.96
N SER A 11 -10.10 34.39 58.09
CA SER A 11 -9.00 34.09 57.17
C SER A 11 -9.56 33.48 55.88
N VAL A 12 -9.43 34.20 54.76
CA VAL A 12 -9.76 33.68 53.43
C VAL A 12 -8.51 33.02 52.85
N LEU A 13 -8.41 31.70 52.97
CA LEU A 13 -7.37 30.89 52.34
C LEU A 13 -7.75 30.70 50.86
N ALA A 14 -7.17 31.49 49.96
CA ALA A 14 -7.37 31.34 48.52
C ALA A 14 -6.55 30.16 47.98
N LEU A 15 -7.23 29.03 47.73
CA LEU A 15 -6.64 27.84 47.12
C LEU A 15 -6.44 28.08 45.61
N VAL A 16 -5.21 28.39 45.19
CA VAL A 16 -4.88 28.55 43.77
C VAL A 16 -4.75 27.16 43.14
N LEU A 17 -5.80 26.70 42.46
CA LEU A 17 -5.73 25.51 41.61
C LEU A 17 -4.94 25.83 40.33
N THR A 18 -3.68 25.40 40.26
CA THR A 18 -2.94 25.35 38.99
C THR A 18 -3.49 24.21 38.14
N ALA A 19 -4.45 24.51 37.26
CA ALA A 19 -4.88 23.56 36.24
C ALA A 19 -3.70 23.31 35.29
N SER A 20 -3.04 22.17 35.42
CA SER A 20 -2.12 21.65 34.43
C SER A 20 -2.93 21.30 33.17
N VAL A 21 -3.02 22.24 32.23
CA VAL A 21 -3.51 21.95 30.89
C VAL A 21 -2.62 20.84 30.32
N PRO A 22 -3.15 19.65 29.99
CA PRO A 22 -2.35 18.65 29.33
C PRO A 22 -1.84 19.26 28.03
N ALA A 23 -0.52 19.19 27.80
CA ALA A 23 0.06 19.58 26.52
C ALA A 23 -0.72 18.82 25.44
N GLN A 24 -1.46 19.56 24.62
CA GLN A 24 -2.30 19.00 23.58
C GLN A 24 -1.34 18.33 22.58
N ALA A 25 -1.13 17.03 22.74
CA ALA A 25 -0.29 16.25 21.85
C ALA A 25 -0.91 16.37 20.46
N GLY A 26 -0.33 17.23 19.62
CA GLY A 26 -0.87 17.51 18.28
C GLY A 26 -1.15 16.19 17.56
N THR A 27 -2.41 15.97 17.18
CA THR A 27 -2.83 14.73 16.54
C THR A 27 -1.94 14.47 15.33
N ALA A 28 -1.30 13.29 15.29
CA ALA A 28 -0.43 12.92 14.19
C ALA A 28 -1.18 13.05 12.84
N ARG A 29 -0.58 13.76 11.90
CA ARG A 29 -1.16 14.03 10.58
C ARG A 29 -1.34 12.74 9.80
N SER A 30 -2.48 12.60 9.13
CA SER A 30 -2.72 11.48 8.23
C SER A 30 -1.76 11.53 7.04
N THR A 31 -1.30 10.35 6.64
CA THR A 31 -0.50 10.17 5.43
C THR A 31 -1.27 9.33 4.42
N SER A 32 -0.92 9.50 3.15
CA SER A 32 -1.42 8.69 2.05
C SER A 32 -0.24 8.27 1.18
N ILE A 33 -0.04 6.97 1.03
CA ILE A 33 0.91 6.37 0.10
C ILE A 33 0.15 5.68 -1.04
N THR A 34 0.62 5.87 -2.26
CA THR A 34 0.17 5.09 -3.43
C THR A 34 1.30 4.19 -3.91
N ALA A 35 0.98 3.03 -4.47
CA ALA A 35 1.93 2.13 -5.13
C ALA A 35 1.23 1.48 -6.33
N ARG A 36 1.82 1.61 -7.51
CA ARG A 36 1.34 1.01 -8.76
C ARG A 36 2.50 0.50 -9.60
N ALA A 37 2.39 -0.72 -10.09
CA ALA A 37 3.28 -1.27 -11.07
C ALA A 37 3.05 -0.53 -12.40
N ALA A 38 4.11 -0.38 -13.19
CA ALA A 38 4.00 0.19 -14.53
C ALA A 38 3.29 -0.76 -15.50
N SER A 39 3.25 -2.05 -15.18
CA SER A 39 2.53 -3.10 -15.90
C SER A 39 2.18 -4.20 -14.91
N ASP A 40 0.96 -4.72 -15.03
CA ASP A 40 0.45 -5.80 -14.20
C ASP A 40 0.94 -7.16 -14.72
N THR A 41 1.35 -7.22 -16.00
CA THR A 41 1.80 -8.44 -16.68
C THR A 41 3.19 -8.29 -17.29
N VAL A 42 4.19 -8.95 -16.70
CA VAL A 42 5.60 -8.78 -17.06
C VAL A 42 6.25 -10.12 -17.40
N ALA A 43 7.03 -10.19 -18.49
CA ALA A 43 7.80 -11.40 -18.78
C ALA A 43 8.87 -11.65 -17.72
N LYS A 44 9.15 -12.92 -17.41
CA LYS A 44 10.28 -13.30 -16.55
C LYS A 44 11.59 -12.67 -17.04
N SER A 45 12.43 -12.27 -16.10
CA SER A 45 13.70 -11.57 -16.32
C SER A 45 13.58 -10.14 -16.87
N LYS A 46 12.37 -9.63 -17.13
CA LYS A 46 12.17 -8.20 -17.45
C LYS A 46 12.03 -7.36 -16.19
N SER A 47 12.07 -6.04 -16.35
CA SER A 47 12.00 -5.12 -15.21
C SER A 47 10.57 -4.91 -14.75
N ILE A 48 10.34 -5.09 -13.45
CA ILE A 48 9.17 -4.56 -12.74
C ILE A 48 9.53 -3.17 -12.26
N VAL A 49 8.66 -2.19 -12.53
CA VAL A 49 8.82 -0.82 -12.06
C VAL A 49 7.60 -0.46 -11.23
N LEU A 50 7.81 -0.23 -9.93
CA LEU A 50 6.79 0.21 -8.99
C LEU A 50 6.94 1.71 -8.75
N LYS A 51 5.88 2.47 -8.98
CA LYS A 51 5.83 3.93 -8.81
C LYS A 51 4.77 4.31 -7.79
N GLY A 52 4.99 5.43 -7.13
CA GLY A 52 4.03 5.92 -6.16
C GLY A 52 4.39 7.28 -5.62
N LYS A 53 3.54 7.77 -4.71
CA LYS A 53 3.72 9.05 -4.04
C LYS A 53 3.33 8.94 -2.58
N LEU A 54 4.09 9.59 -1.72
CA LEU A 54 3.78 9.79 -0.32
C LEU A 54 3.34 11.23 -0.10
N THR A 55 2.18 11.40 0.53
CA THR A 55 1.62 12.68 0.90
C THR A 55 1.17 12.69 2.36
N TYR A 56 0.99 13.87 2.92
CA TYR A 56 0.43 14.06 4.25
C TYR A 56 -0.61 15.18 4.23
N LYS A 57 -1.59 15.10 5.13
CA LYS A 57 -2.67 16.10 5.23
C LYS A 57 -2.27 17.20 6.21
N THR A 58 -2.37 18.46 5.77
CA THR A 58 -2.15 19.66 6.58
C THR A 58 -3.07 20.77 6.10
N ASP A 59 -3.72 21.48 7.01
CA ASP A 59 -4.63 22.59 6.69
C ASP A 59 -5.70 22.18 5.67
N GLY A 60 -6.24 20.96 5.84
CA GLY A 60 -7.22 20.36 4.92
C GLY A 60 -6.65 19.87 3.58
N ARG A 61 -5.40 20.17 3.24
CA ARG A 61 -4.78 19.90 1.92
C ARG A 61 -3.76 18.76 2.00
N TRP A 62 -3.66 17.99 0.92
CA TRP A 62 -2.60 16.99 0.74
C TRP A 62 -1.34 17.65 0.22
N ARG A 63 -0.22 17.45 0.92
CA ARG A 63 1.10 17.94 0.53
C ARG A 63 2.08 16.80 0.35
N ALA A 64 3.03 16.98 -0.56
CA ALA A 64 4.10 16.02 -0.80
C ALA A 64 4.96 15.82 0.46
N LEU A 65 5.27 14.56 0.78
CA LEU A 65 6.13 14.22 1.90
C LEU A 65 7.49 13.74 1.39
N SER A 66 8.48 14.63 1.42
CA SER A 66 9.81 14.41 0.84
C SER A 66 10.82 13.77 1.80
N GLY A 67 11.83 13.11 1.24
CA GLY A 67 12.98 12.57 1.97
C GLY A 67 12.61 11.54 3.04
N ARG A 68 11.48 10.84 2.91
CA ARG A 68 11.06 9.80 3.84
C ARG A 68 11.48 8.43 3.37
N VAL A 69 11.90 7.62 4.33
CA VAL A 69 12.29 6.24 4.12
C VAL A 69 11.03 5.38 4.02
N LEU A 70 10.97 4.56 2.98
CA LEU A 70 9.94 3.56 2.74
C LEU A 70 10.59 2.18 2.68
N THR A 71 9.87 1.15 3.10
CA THR A 71 10.30 -0.24 2.90
C THR A 71 9.45 -0.91 1.85
N VAL A 72 10.08 -1.63 0.93
CA VAL A 72 9.41 -2.43 -0.09
C VAL A 72 9.46 -3.90 0.33
N HIS A 73 8.30 -4.55 0.31
CA HIS A 73 8.13 -5.96 0.63
C HIS A 73 7.58 -6.70 -0.59
N PHE A 74 8.08 -7.90 -0.83
CA PHE A 74 7.57 -8.79 -1.86
C PHE A 74 6.98 -10.04 -1.23
N ASP A 75 5.74 -10.32 -1.60
CA ASP A 75 4.94 -11.46 -1.19
C ASP A 75 4.73 -12.36 -2.43
N PRO A 76 5.62 -13.35 -2.67
CA PRO A 76 5.53 -14.19 -3.85
C PRO A 76 4.26 -15.04 -3.85
N ALA A 77 3.64 -15.22 -5.01
CA ALA A 77 2.52 -16.15 -5.14
C ALA A 77 2.93 -17.58 -4.71
N GLY A 78 2.01 -18.27 -4.03
CA GLY A 78 2.24 -19.57 -3.39
C GLY A 78 2.35 -19.47 -1.88
N SER A 79 3.05 -20.42 -1.25
CA SER A 79 3.16 -20.53 0.21
C SER A 79 4.27 -19.69 0.83
N ALA A 80 5.15 -19.11 0.02
CA ALA A 80 6.25 -18.30 0.52
C ALA A 80 5.71 -16.95 1.04
N GLY A 81 6.02 -16.61 2.29
CA GLY A 81 5.52 -15.39 2.92
C GLY A 81 6.19 -14.11 2.42
N SER A 82 5.57 -12.99 2.80
CA SER A 82 6.08 -11.64 2.52
C SER A 82 7.43 -11.36 3.18
N ARG A 83 8.37 -10.79 2.42
CA ARG A 83 9.70 -10.40 2.90
C ARG A 83 10.09 -9.00 2.47
N LYS A 84 10.83 -8.29 3.32
CA LYS A 84 11.43 -6.99 2.98
C LYS A 84 12.54 -7.21 1.94
N VAL A 85 12.45 -6.53 0.80
CA VAL A 85 13.41 -6.66 -0.31
C VAL A 85 14.18 -5.38 -0.60
N ALA A 86 13.66 -4.22 -0.18
CA ALA A 86 14.38 -2.96 -0.37
C ALA A 86 13.98 -1.88 0.64
N THR A 87 14.81 -0.85 0.69
CA THR A 87 14.53 0.42 1.38
C THR A 87 14.78 1.55 0.39
N ILE A 88 13.79 2.42 0.21
CA ILE A 88 13.81 3.51 -0.78
C ILE A 88 13.49 4.84 -0.08
N LYS A 89 13.73 5.96 -0.77
CA LYS A 89 13.42 7.30 -0.28
C LYS A 89 12.48 8.05 -1.22
N THR A 90 11.60 8.86 -0.66
CA THR A 90 10.77 9.78 -1.46
C THR A 90 11.58 10.98 -1.94
N THR A 91 11.30 11.43 -3.16
CA THR A 91 11.90 12.61 -3.77
C THR A 91 11.32 13.90 -3.17
N ARG A 92 11.77 15.07 -3.65
CA ARG A 92 11.25 16.38 -3.24
C ARG A 92 9.75 16.54 -3.49
N THR A 93 9.19 15.85 -4.49
CA THR A 93 7.75 15.87 -4.81
C THR A 93 6.98 14.78 -4.06
N GLY A 94 7.61 14.06 -3.15
CA GLY A 94 7.02 12.91 -2.44
C GLY A 94 6.91 11.66 -3.29
N ALA A 95 7.29 11.72 -4.57
CA ALA A 95 7.28 10.57 -5.48
C ALA A 95 8.38 9.57 -5.10
N TYR A 96 8.22 8.33 -5.53
CA TYR A 96 9.27 7.33 -5.46
C TYR A 96 9.16 6.36 -6.64
N THR A 97 10.27 5.67 -6.93
CA THR A 97 10.32 4.61 -7.93
C THR A 97 11.21 3.50 -7.40
N PHE A 98 10.74 2.27 -7.55
CA PHE A 98 11.50 1.06 -7.26
C PHE A 98 11.53 0.19 -8.52
N LYS A 99 12.71 -0.30 -8.88
CA LYS A 99 12.91 -1.15 -10.06
C LYS A 99 13.59 -2.44 -9.62
N THR A 100 13.09 -3.56 -10.14
CA THR A 100 13.65 -4.88 -9.85
C THR A 100 13.41 -5.82 -11.04
N THR A 101 14.08 -6.97 -11.04
CA THR A 101 13.89 -7.99 -12.07
C THR A 101 12.73 -8.92 -11.70
N ALA A 102 11.82 -9.13 -12.66
CA ALA A 102 10.71 -10.06 -12.57
C ALA A 102 11.22 -11.49 -12.43
N SER A 103 10.97 -12.09 -11.28
CA SER A 103 11.37 -13.48 -11.00
C SER A 103 10.18 -14.41 -10.81
N LYS A 104 9.15 -13.93 -10.12
CA LYS A 104 7.94 -14.67 -9.79
C LYS A 104 6.75 -13.72 -9.68
N SER A 105 5.56 -14.20 -10.00
CA SER A 105 4.30 -13.52 -9.70
C SER A 105 4.16 -13.29 -8.20
N GLY A 106 3.50 -12.22 -7.81
CA GLY A 106 3.23 -11.93 -6.42
C GLY A 106 2.81 -10.49 -6.19
N SER A 107 2.68 -10.11 -4.93
CA SER A 107 2.33 -8.76 -4.55
C SER A 107 3.51 -7.97 -3.99
N TRP A 108 3.52 -6.69 -4.31
CA TRP A 108 4.47 -5.71 -3.86
C TRP A 108 3.78 -4.78 -2.88
N THR A 109 4.35 -4.61 -1.69
CA THR A 109 3.82 -3.72 -0.66
C THR A 109 4.87 -2.68 -0.29
N VAL A 110 4.51 -1.40 -0.41
CA VAL A 110 5.35 -0.28 0.02
C VAL A 110 4.78 0.28 1.32
N LYS A 111 5.61 0.29 2.36
CA LYS A 111 5.24 0.70 3.71
C LYS A 111 5.97 1.97 4.10
N PHE A 112 5.22 2.94 4.63
CA PHE A 112 5.72 4.08 5.36
C PHE A 112 5.49 3.87 6.85
N GLY A 113 6.57 3.86 7.64
CA GLY A 113 6.50 3.58 9.09
C GLY A 113 5.91 4.70 9.94
N GLY A 114 5.57 5.85 9.36
CA GLY A 114 5.12 7.01 10.12
C GLY A 114 6.26 7.72 10.85
N LYS A 115 5.88 8.69 11.69
CA LYS A 115 6.75 9.34 12.68
C LYS A 115 5.91 9.55 13.93
N LYS A 116 6.27 8.86 15.03
CA LYS A 116 5.55 8.93 16.31
C LYS A 116 5.27 10.38 16.70
N GLY A 117 4.01 10.69 17.03
CA GLY A 117 3.56 12.02 17.41
C GLY A 117 3.47 13.06 16.28
N SER A 118 3.70 12.71 15.01
CA SER A 118 3.68 13.69 13.91
C SER A 118 3.03 13.20 12.62
N LEU A 119 3.28 11.95 12.23
CA LEU A 119 2.82 11.36 10.97
C LEU A 119 2.33 9.93 11.21
N ARG A 120 1.14 9.61 10.73
CA ARG A 120 0.63 8.23 10.76
C ARG A 120 1.44 7.33 9.82
N ALA A 121 1.47 6.05 10.12
CA ALA A 121 1.99 5.03 9.20
C ALA A 121 0.96 4.77 8.10
N ASP A 122 1.43 4.31 6.94
CA ASP A 122 0.54 3.94 5.83
C ASP A 122 1.21 2.90 4.92
N THR A 123 0.41 2.19 4.13
CA THR A 123 0.86 1.14 3.23
C THR A 123 0.05 1.10 1.95
N ALA A 124 0.70 0.77 0.83
CA ALA A 124 0.04 0.51 -0.44
C ALA A 124 0.55 -0.81 -1.03
N ARG A 125 -0.35 -1.55 -1.70
CA ARG A 125 -0.07 -2.85 -2.28
C ARG A 125 -0.53 -2.86 -3.74
N ASP A 126 0.24 -3.55 -4.56
CA ASP A 126 -0.09 -3.84 -5.96
C ASP A 126 0.40 -5.24 -6.33
N SER A 127 -0.20 -5.89 -7.32
CA SER A 127 0.16 -7.25 -7.73
C SER A 127 0.69 -7.26 -9.15
N VAL A 128 1.71 -8.08 -9.40
CA VAL A 128 2.28 -8.26 -10.73
C VAL A 128 2.31 -9.75 -11.04
N CYS A 129 1.75 -10.11 -12.19
CA CYS A 129 1.89 -11.43 -12.78
C CYS A 129 3.17 -11.51 -13.62
N VAL A 130 3.94 -12.58 -13.41
CA VAL A 130 5.15 -12.88 -14.18
C VAL A 130 4.93 -14.13 -15.00
N TYR A 131 4.95 -14.00 -16.32
CA TYR A 131 4.80 -15.13 -17.24
C TYR A 131 6.15 -15.63 -17.77
N THR A 132 6.16 -16.89 -18.19
CA THR A 132 7.35 -17.59 -18.70
C THR A 132 7.22 -18.03 -20.15
N ALA A 133 6.03 -18.44 -20.58
CA ALA A 133 5.76 -18.85 -21.95
C ALA A 133 5.02 -17.75 -22.73
N GLY A 134 4.01 -17.15 -22.10
CA GLY A 134 3.26 -16.06 -22.71
C GLY A 134 2.21 -15.48 -21.77
N ARG A 135 1.60 -14.39 -22.22
CA ARG A 135 0.75 -13.54 -21.39
C ARG A 135 -0.56 -14.21 -20.96
N TRP A 136 -0.97 -15.26 -21.67
CA TRP A 136 -2.11 -16.12 -21.31
C TRP A 136 -1.99 -16.80 -19.95
N GLN A 137 -0.77 -16.83 -19.37
CA GLN A 137 -0.53 -17.31 -18.00
C GLN A 137 -0.93 -16.30 -16.92
N CYS A 138 -1.39 -15.10 -17.30
CA CYS A 138 -1.69 -13.99 -16.42
C CYS A 138 -3.15 -13.55 -16.49
N PRO A 139 -3.68 -12.90 -15.43
CA PRO A 139 -5.04 -12.37 -15.45
C PRO A 139 -5.29 -11.41 -16.60
N VAL A 140 -6.54 -11.37 -17.06
CA VAL A 140 -7.02 -10.32 -17.96
C VAL A 140 -6.97 -8.98 -17.23
N THR A 141 -6.28 -8.02 -17.82
CA THR A 141 -6.10 -6.66 -17.32
C THR A 141 -6.12 -5.68 -18.50
N ALA A 142 -6.14 -4.38 -18.23
CA ALA A 142 -6.06 -3.38 -19.30
C ALA A 142 -4.78 -3.50 -20.13
N ASP A 143 -3.66 -3.93 -19.52
CA ASP A 143 -2.41 -4.18 -20.23
C ASP A 143 -2.33 -5.60 -20.81
N ASN A 144 -3.08 -6.58 -20.30
CA ASN A 144 -3.18 -7.96 -20.81
C ASN A 144 -4.62 -8.29 -21.25
N PRO A 145 -5.03 -7.91 -22.48
CA PRO A 145 -6.38 -8.15 -22.99
C PRO A 145 -6.76 -9.63 -22.99
N ASP A 146 -8.06 -9.87 -23.09
CA ASP A 146 -8.58 -11.23 -23.17
C ASP A 146 -8.09 -11.93 -24.43
N LEU A 147 -7.90 -13.24 -24.34
CA LEU A 147 -7.47 -14.10 -25.43
C LEU A 147 -8.62 -15.04 -25.70
N ASP A 148 -9.20 -14.97 -26.88
CA ASP A 148 -10.35 -15.78 -27.25
C ASP A 148 -9.95 -16.96 -28.15
N CYS A 149 -10.82 -17.95 -28.27
CA CYS A 149 -10.57 -19.12 -29.12
C CYS A 149 -10.34 -18.76 -30.60
N ALA A 150 -10.95 -17.69 -31.09
CA ALA A 150 -10.73 -17.19 -32.45
C ALA A 150 -9.30 -16.67 -32.67
N ASP A 151 -8.65 -16.13 -31.63
CA ASP A 151 -7.25 -15.68 -31.70
C ASP A 151 -6.29 -16.88 -31.76
N ILE A 152 -6.69 -18.01 -31.19
CA ILE A 152 -5.90 -19.24 -31.08
C ILE A 152 -6.07 -20.13 -32.32
N GLY A 153 -7.31 -20.30 -32.78
CA GLY A 153 -7.67 -21.05 -33.98
C GLY A 153 -7.48 -22.58 -33.90
N LYS A 154 -7.35 -23.13 -32.68
CA LYS A 154 -7.17 -24.57 -32.43
C LYS A 154 -7.52 -24.94 -30.99
N THR A 155 -7.79 -26.22 -30.76
CA THR A 155 -7.93 -26.79 -29.42
C THR A 155 -6.63 -26.64 -28.62
N VAL A 156 -6.76 -26.26 -27.35
CA VAL A 156 -5.62 -26.05 -26.44
C VAL A 156 -5.85 -26.74 -25.12
N ARG A 157 -4.77 -27.19 -24.47
CA ARG A 157 -4.82 -27.80 -23.15
C ARG A 157 -4.59 -26.78 -22.05
N ILE A 158 -5.47 -26.72 -21.07
CA ILE A 158 -5.36 -25.85 -19.90
C ILE A 158 -4.70 -26.62 -18.75
N THR A 159 -3.54 -26.14 -18.29
CA THR A 159 -2.70 -26.81 -17.26
C THR A 159 -2.60 -26.03 -15.96
N GLY A 160 -3.22 -24.85 -15.89
CA GLY A 160 -3.17 -23.95 -14.75
C GLY A 160 -4.49 -23.22 -14.60
N LYS A 161 -4.45 -22.03 -13.98
CA LYS A 161 -5.65 -21.20 -13.87
C LYS A 161 -6.07 -20.70 -15.25
N ASP A 162 -7.31 -20.94 -15.60
CA ASP A 162 -7.91 -20.41 -16.83
C ASP A 162 -8.29 -18.93 -16.65
N TYR A 163 -7.34 -18.05 -16.95
CA TYR A 163 -7.55 -16.61 -16.84
C TYR A 163 -8.42 -16.04 -17.97
N HIS A 164 -8.47 -16.76 -19.09
CA HIS A 164 -9.09 -16.33 -20.35
C HIS A 164 -10.38 -17.09 -20.65
N ARG A 165 -10.81 -17.98 -19.75
CA ARG A 165 -12.09 -18.70 -19.80
C ARG A 165 -12.24 -19.51 -21.09
N LEU A 166 -11.14 -20.11 -21.53
CA LEU A 166 -11.04 -20.93 -22.73
C LEU A 166 -11.64 -22.33 -22.55
N ASP A 167 -11.64 -22.83 -21.31
CA ASP A 167 -12.13 -24.15 -20.90
C ASP A 167 -13.41 -23.96 -20.07
N ALA A 168 -14.55 -23.94 -20.76
CA ALA A 168 -15.84 -23.61 -20.16
C ALA A 168 -16.43 -24.74 -19.31
N ASP A 169 -16.13 -26.00 -19.64
CA ASP A 169 -16.65 -27.19 -18.97
C ASP A 169 -15.67 -27.78 -17.93
N ASN A 170 -14.46 -27.23 -17.82
CA ASN A 170 -13.39 -27.59 -16.88
C ASN A 170 -12.87 -29.02 -17.04
N ASP A 171 -12.82 -29.51 -18.28
CA ASP A 171 -12.27 -30.84 -18.58
C ASP A 171 -10.75 -30.82 -18.82
N GLY A 172 -10.14 -29.63 -18.86
CA GLY A 172 -8.72 -29.40 -19.10
C GLY A 172 -8.36 -29.13 -20.55
N TRP A 173 -9.34 -29.09 -21.46
CA TRP A 173 -9.21 -28.65 -22.83
C TRP A 173 -10.11 -27.43 -23.08
N GLY A 174 -9.67 -26.57 -23.97
CA GLY A 174 -10.39 -25.38 -24.34
C GLY A 174 -10.40 -25.20 -25.84
N CYS A 175 -11.35 -24.39 -26.30
CA CYS A 175 -11.58 -24.12 -27.72
C CYS A 175 -11.94 -25.36 -28.53
N ASP A 176 -12.76 -26.24 -27.98
CA ASP A 176 -13.12 -27.54 -28.58
C ASP A 176 -13.84 -27.41 -29.92
N SER A 177 -14.45 -26.26 -30.19
CA SER A 177 -15.03 -25.91 -31.49
C SER A 177 -14.02 -25.85 -32.65
N TYR A 178 -12.72 -25.88 -32.36
CA TYR A 178 -11.63 -25.90 -33.33
C TYR A 178 -10.90 -27.25 -33.43
N SER A 179 -11.53 -28.32 -32.93
CA SER A 179 -11.01 -29.69 -33.01
C SER A 179 -11.17 -30.33 -34.39
#